data_AF-A0A0D6PA26-F1
#
_entry.id   AF-A0A0D6PA26-F1
#
_cell.length_a   1.000
_cell.length_b   1.000
_cell.length_c   1.000
_cell.angle_alpha   90.00
_cell.angle_beta   90.00
_cell.angle_gamma   90.00
#
_symmetry.space_group_name_H-M   'P 1'
#
loop_
_entity.id
_entity.type
_entity.pdbx_description
1 polymer ?
#
loop_
_entity_poly.entity_id
_entity_poly.type
_entity_poly.pdbx_seq_one_letter_code
_entity_poly.pdbx_strand_id
1 'polypeptide(L)'
;MRLPTVTALAASLCVLAGCAPSPAELAAQAAAQRAGDQNRCMGFGFQPGTDGFAHCMMTVATERDAQAAADRRAEAARQADAQRDRDARKAAADAASQDAWDRKTGQGIYATSSRPPQPPPTPSPASAPSTTPSSNPVDAVRDSIQKDLDKMQNAGTLSQ
;
A
#
# COMPACT_ATOMS: atom_id res chain seq x y z
N MET A 1 16.57 34.69 38.68
CA MET A 1 15.42 35.15 37.89
C MET A 1 15.55 34.68 36.43
N ARG A 2 15.17 33.43 36.12
CA ARG A 2 15.09 32.91 34.73
C ARG A 2 14.10 31.75 34.70
N LEU A 3 12.81 32.01 34.49
CA LEU A 3 11.77 30.97 34.39
C LEU A 3 10.49 31.30 33.56
N PRO A 4 10.38 32.34 32.69
CA PRO A 4 9.15 32.52 31.91
C PRO A 4 9.16 31.85 30.52
N THR A 5 10.30 31.38 30.00
CA THR A 5 10.38 30.88 28.61
C THR A 5 10.05 29.39 28.46
N VAL A 6 10.15 28.60 29.53
CA VAL A 6 9.91 27.15 29.47
C VAL A 6 8.41 26.81 29.48
N THR A 7 7.58 27.64 30.12
CA THR A 7 6.12 27.43 30.20
C THR A 7 5.40 27.74 28.88
N ALA A 8 5.90 28.69 28.08
CA ALA A 8 5.33 29.04 26.78
C ALA A 8 5.51 27.93 25.73
N LEU A 9 6.62 27.19 25.78
CA LEU A 9 6.88 26.08 24.87
C LEU A 9 6.00 24.85 25.21
N ALA A 10 5.79 24.59 26.51
CA ALA A 10 4.98 23.47 26.98
C ALA A 10 3.48 23.61 26.62
N ALA A 11 2.92 24.83 26.70
CA ALA A 11 1.53 25.08 26.29
C ALA A 11 1.32 24.94 24.77
N SER A 12 2.35 25.24 23.97
CA SER A 12 2.29 25.15 22.50
C SER A 12 2.35 23.71 21.99
N LEU A 13 2.99 22.79 22.73
CA LEU A 13 3.07 21.37 22.40
C LEU A 13 1.75 20.60 22.66
N CYS A 14 0.88 21.08 23.54
CA CYS A 14 -0.42 20.44 23.80
C CYS A 14 -1.47 20.65 22.71
N VAL A 15 -1.31 21.67 21.84
CA VAL A 15 -2.28 21.95 20.76
C VAL A 15 -2.03 21.07 19.52
N LEU A 16 -0.85 20.46 19.39
CA LEU A 16 -0.52 19.52 18.30
C LEU A 16 -0.99 18.08 18.57
N ALA A 17 -1.53 17.80 19.77
CA ALA A 17 -2.08 16.50 20.13
C ALA A 17 -3.56 16.40 19.71
N GLY A 18 -3.78 16.09 18.42
CA GLY A 18 -4.93 15.34 17.92
C GLY A 18 -6.33 15.89 18.22
N CYS A 19 -6.91 16.61 17.26
CA CYS A 19 -8.37 16.56 17.06
C CYS A 19 -8.74 15.17 16.53
N ALA A 20 -8.66 14.14 17.38
CA ALA A 20 -9.35 12.89 17.10
C ALA A 20 -10.84 13.20 17.17
N PRO A 21 -11.62 12.95 16.09
CA PRO A 21 -13.06 13.15 16.15
C PRO A 21 -13.60 12.34 17.31
N SER A 22 -14.41 13.00 18.14
CA SER A 22 -15.12 12.31 19.19
C SER A 22 -15.95 11.18 18.57
N PRO A 23 -16.21 10.07 19.30
CA PRO A 23 -17.02 8.98 18.78
C PRO A 23 -18.42 9.45 18.34
N ALA A 24 -18.93 10.53 18.95
CA ALA A 24 -20.18 11.19 18.55
C ALA A 24 -20.07 11.85 17.16
N GLU A 25 -18.96 12.54 16.86
CA GLU A 25 -18.74 13.16 15.55
C GLU A 25 -18.57 12.11 14.45
N LEU A 26 -17.88 11.00 14.73
CA LEU A 26 -17.70 9.91 13.76
C LEU A 26 -19.06 9.26 13.40
N ALA A 27 -19.91 9.04 14.41
CA ALA A 27 -21.26 8.53 14.21
C ALA A 27 -22.14 9.52 13.41
N ALA A 28 -22.06 10.82 13.72
CA ALA A 28 -22.78 11.86 12.99
C ALA A 28 -22.35 11.91 11.51
N GLN A 29 -21.06 11.74 11.24
CA GLN A 29 -20.52 11.75 9.88
C GLN A 29 -20.97 10.52 9.08
N ALA A 30 -20.96 9.33 9.69
CA ALA A 30 -21.48 8.12 9.07
C ALA A 30 -23.00 8.21 8.81
N ALA A 31 -23.76 8.84 9.70
CA ALA A 31 -25.19 9.08 9.51
C ALA A 31 -25.46 10.07 8.37
N ALA A 32 -24.72 11.18 8.33
CA ALA A 32 -24.81 12.17 7.24
C ALA A 32 -24.48 11.53 5.88
N GLN A 33 -23.48 10.66 5.84
CA GLN A 33 -23.11 9.92 4.64
C GLN A 33 -24.22 8.99 4.16
N ARG A 34 -24.81 8.19 5.07
CA ARG A 34 -25.97 7.37 4.73
C ARG A 34 -27.16 8.19 4.27
N ALA A 35 -27.40 9.38 4.83
CA ALA A 35 -28.48 10.25 4.38
C ALA A 35 -28.24 10.75 2.95
N GLY A 36 -26.99 11.07 2.60
CA GLY A 36 -26.60 11.41 1.23
C GLY A 36 -26.80 10.25 0.25
N ASP A 37 -26.42 9.03 0.64
CA ASP A 37 -26.60 7.83 -0.17
C ASP A 37 -28.09 7.51 -0.39
N GLN A 38 -28.91 7.64 0.67
CA GLN A 38 -30.36 7.48 0.57
C GLN A 38 -30.97 8.50 -0.40
N ASN A 39 -30.59 9.78 -0.31
CA ASN A 39 -31.06 10.81 -1.23
C ASN A 39 -30.68 10.53 -2.68
N ARG A 40 -29.47 9.99 -2.93
CA ARG A 40 -29.07 9.54 -4.28
C ARG A 40 -29.99 8.44 -4.79
N CYS A 41 -30.21 7.39 -4.01
CA CYS A 41 -31.08 6.28 -4.41
C CYS A 41 -32.53 6.71 -4.63
N MET A 42 -33.06 7.61 -3.79
CA MET A 42 -34.38 8.21 -4.00
C MET A 42 -34.42 9.08 -5.26
N GLY A 43 -33.34 9.81 -5.56
CA GLY A 43 -33.21 10.60 -6.79
C GLY A 43 -33.22 9.78 -8.07
N PHE A 44 -32.78 8.52 -8.01
CA PHE A 44 -32.90 7.55 -9.10
C PHE A 44 -34.30 6.89 -9.19
N GLY A 45 -35.21 7.24 -8.27
CA GLY A 45 -36.59 6.72 -8.25
C GLY A 45 -36.79 5.47 -7.38
N PHE A 46 -35.74 4.98 -6.70
CA PHE A 46 -35.89 3.84 -5.79
C PHE A 46 -36.65 4.24 -4.53
N GLN A 47 -37.65 3.43 -4.15
CA GLN A 47 -38.45 3.66 -2.95
C GLN A 47 -37.83 2.97 -1.74
N PRO A 48 -37.68 3.65 -0.58
CA PRO A 48 -37.21 3.03 0.65
C PRO A 48 -38.01 1.77 1.01
N GLY A 49 -37.33 0.74 1.52
CA GLY A 49 -37.96 -0.53 1.88
C GLY A 49 -38.20 -1.49 0.72
N THR A 50 -37.73 -1.17 -0.49
CA THR A 50 -37.74 -2.09 -1.64
C THR A 50 -36.39 -2.74 -1.88
N ASP A 51 -36.37 -3.89 -2.55
CA ASP A 51 -35.14 -4.56 -2.95
C ASP A 51 -34.28 -3.70 -3.88
N GLY A 52 -34.90 -2.93 -4.77
CA GLY A 52 -34.19 -2.00 -5.66
C GLY A 52 -33.44 -0.91 -4.90
N PHE A 53 -34.03 -0.40 -3.83
CA PHE A 53 -33.38 0.56 -2.94
C PHE A 53 -32.21 -0.06 -2.16
N ALA A 54 -32.40 -1.27 -1.62
CA ALA A 54 -31.33 -2.01 -0.96
C ALA A 54 -30.14 -2.27 -1.90
N HIS A 55 -30.44 -2.67 -3.14
CA HIS A 55 -29.42 -2.87 -4.17
C HIS A 55 -28.67 -1.58 -4.51
N CYS A 56 -29.39 -0.47 -4.71
CA CYS A 56 -28.77 0.84 -4.94
C CYS A 56 -27.84 1.24 -3.80
N MET A 57 -28.30 1.14 -2.55
CA MET A 57 -27.49 1.48 -1.37
C MET A 57 -26.23 0.62 -1.26
N MET A 58 -26.35 -0.69 -1.55
CA MET A 58 -25.20 -1.61 -1.54
C MET A 58 -24.19 -1.24 -2.63
N THR A 59 -24.65 -0.91 -3.84
CA THR A 59 -23.79 -0.50 -4.96
C THR A 59 -23.02 0.77 -4.60
N VAL A 60 -23.71 1.81 -4.10
CA VAL A 60 -23.07 3.08 -3.70
C VAL A 60 -22.04 2.85 -2.59
N ALA A 61 -22.33 2.00 -1.61
CA ALA A 61 -21.36 1.65 -0.58
C ALA A 61 -20.12 0.95 -1.16
N THR A 62 -20.32 0.00 -2.07
CA THR A 62 -19.24 -0.76 -2.72
C THR A 62 -18.36 0.13 -3.58
N GLU A 63 -18.96 1.03 -4.37
CA GLU A 63 -18.23 2.00 -5.20
C GLU A 63 -17.35 2.92 -4.35
N ARG A 64 -17.89 3.40 -3.23
CA ARG A 64 -17.17 4.24 -2.28
C ARG A 64 -15.99 3.50 -1.64
N ASP A 65 -16.19 2.26 -1.23
CA ASP A 65 -15.11 1.44 -0.65
C ASP A 65 -14.01 1.16 -1.68
N ALA A 66 -14.39 0.94 -2.95
CA ALA A 66 -13.45 0.78 -4.05
C ALA A 66 -12.66 2.08 -4.33
N GLN A 67 -13.30 3.24 -4.32
CA GLN A 67 -12.65 4.54 -4.45
C GLN A 67 -11.67 4.79 -3.29
N ALA A 68 -12.11 4.59 -2.06
CA ALA A 68 -11.25 4.75 -0.89
C ALA A 68 -10.04 3.79 -0.93
N ALA A 69 -10.22 2.57 -1.44
CA ALA A 69 -9.12 1.64 -1.65
C ALA A 69 -8.15 2.10 -2.75
N ALA A 70 -8.66 2.67 -3.85
CA ALA A 70 -7.84 3.23 -4.92
C ALA A 70 -7.01 4.42 -4.41
N ASP A 71 -7.62 5.32 -3.65
CA ASP A 71 -6.94 6.49 -3.07
C ASP A 71 -5.81 6.08 -2.11
N ARG A 72 -6.07 5.09 -1.25
CA ARG A 72 -5.05 4.53 -0.36
C ARG A 72 -3.87 3.93 -1.13
N ARG A 73 -4.14 3.21 -2.22
CA ARG A 73 -3.08 2.64 -3.07
C ARG A 73 -2.28 3.73 -3.77
N ALA A 74 -2.96 4.76 -4.29
CA ALA A 74 -2.32 5.89 -4.94
C ALA A 74 -1.41 6.66 -3.97
N GLU A 75 -1.87 6.89 -2.73
CA GLU A 75 -1.07 7.50 -1.68
C GLU A 75 0.13 6.63 -1.30
N ALA A 76 -0.07 5.32 -1.09
CA ALA A 76 1.02 4.40 -0.78
C ALA A 76 2.09 4.37 -1.89
N ALA A 77 1.68 4.45 -3.16
CA ALA A 77 2.60 4.56 -4.29
C ALA A 77 3.41 5.85 -4.24
N ARG A 78 2.76 7.01 -4.02
CA ARG A 78 3.45 8.31 -3.87
C ARG A 78 4.44 8.29 -2.72
N GLN A 79 4.08 7.69 -1.59
CA GLN A 79 4.96 7.56 -0.43
C GLN A 79 6.17 6.68 -0.72
N ALA A 80 5.96 5.56 -1.42
CA ALA A 80 7.04 4.69 -1.85
C ALA A 80 8.00 5.41 -2.81
N ASP A 81 7.50 6.22 -3.73
CA ASP A 81 8.30 6.99 -4.68
C ASP A 81 9.14 8.04 -3.95
N ALA A 82 8.52 8.82 -3.07
CA ALA A 82 9.21 9.81 -2.25
C ALA A 82 10.27 9.17 -1.34
N GLN A 83 10.04 7.94 -0.87
CA GLN A 83 11.02 7.19 -0.10
C GLN A 83 12.22 6.80 -0.96
N ARG A 84 12.00 6.28 -2.18
CA ARG A 84 13.10 5.94 -3.11
C ARG A 84 13.95 7.16 -3.44
N ASP A 85 13.32 8.33 -3.62
CA ASP A 85 14.05 9.58 -3.88
C ASP A 85 14.92 10.01 -2.69
N ARG A 86 14.40 9.89 -1.46
CA ARG A 86 15.17 10.17 -0.24
C ARG A 86 16.36 9.22 -0.11
N ASP A 87 16.14 7.93 -0.35
CA ASP A 87 17.18 6.91 -0.25
C ASP A 87 18.26 7.13 -1.31
N ALA A 88 17.89 7.48 -2.54
CA ALA A 88 18.83 7.82 -3.61
C ALA A 88 19.69 9.05 -3.26
N ARG A 89 19.07 10.11 -2.71
CA ARG A 89 19.79 11.31 -2.28
C ARG A 89 20.75 11.02 -1.13
N LYS A 90 20.32 10.22 -0.15
CA LYS A 90 21.16 9.81 0.97
C LYS A 90 22.35 8.99 0.47
N ALA A 91 22.11 8.00 -0.41
CA ALA A 91 23.16 7.18 -0.96
C ALA A 91 24.18 8.01 -1.77
N ALA A 92 23.73 9.01 -2.52
CA ALA A 92 24.61 9.94 -3.23
C ALA A 92 25.45 10.81 -2.27
N ALA A 93 24.86 11.29 -1.17
CA ALA A 93 25.57 12.06 -0.16
C ALA A 93 26.61 11.20 0.59
N ASP A 94 26.26 9.96 0.92
CA ASP A 94 27.15 8.99 1.56
C ASP A 94 28.35 8.67 0.64
N ALA A 95 28.11 8.45 -0.66
CA ALA A 95 29.16 8.24 -1.65
C ALA A 95 30.10 9.46 -1.76
N ALA A 96 29.54 10.69 -1.83
CA ALA A 96 30.35 11.90 -1.89
C ALA A 96 31.20 12.13 -0.62
N SER A 97 30.66 11.76 0.55
CA SER A 97 31.38 11.81 1.83
C SER A 97 32.55 10.81 1.85
N GLN A 98 32.32 9.61 1.33
CA GLN A 98 33.36 8.58 1.19
C GLN A 98 34.47 9.04 0.24
N ASP A 99 34.13 9.58 -0.93
CA ASP A 99 35.10 10.14 -1.89
C ASP A 99 35.93 11.30 -1.31
N ALA A 100 35.32 12.12 -0.44
CA ALA A 100 36.01 13.21 0.24
C ALA A 100 37.00 12.68 1.30
N TRP A 101 36.62 11.63 2.02
CA TRP A 101 37.50 10.97 2.98
C TRP A 101 38.67 10.28 2.28
N ASP A 102 38.41 9.53 1.21
CA ASP A 102 39.43 8.81 0.43
C ASP A 102 40.48 9.76 -0.17
N ARG A 103 40.05 10.91 -0.69
CA ARG A 103 40.96 11.97 -1.17
C ARG A 103 41.83 12.53 -0.05
N LYS A 104 41.31 12.62 1.17
CA LYS A 104 42.04 13.18 2.32
C LYS A 104 43.05 12.18 2.89
N THR A 105 42.72 10.89 2.92
CA THR A 105 43.54 9.85 3.56
C THR A 105 44.51 9.15 2.61
N GLY A 106 44.37 9.36 1.29
CA GLY A 106 45.21 8.70 0.28
C GLY A 106 44.89 7.21 0.10
N GLN A 107 43.80 6.72 0.69
CA GLN A 107 43.39 5.30 0.61
C GLN A 107 42.65 4.96 -0.70
N GLY A 108 42.25 5.97 -1.48
CA GLY A 108 41.47 5.80 -2.71
C GLY A 108 42.15 5.10 -3.89
N ILE A 109 43.47 4.83 -3.85
CA ILE A 109 44.17 4.10 -4.93
C ILE A 109 43.83 2.59 -4.91
N TYR A 110 43.48 2.03 -3.75
CA TYR A 110 43.16 0.60 -3.59
C TYR A 110 41.71 0.33 -3.18
N ALA A 111 40.94 1.37 -2.84
CA ALA A 111 39.50 1.24 -2.67
C ALA A 111 38.88 1.04 -4.06
N THR A 112 38.46 -0.20 -4.34
CA THR A 112 37.72 -0.56 -5.55
C THR A 112 36.65 0.51 -5.80
N SER A 113 36.57 1.10 -7.00
CA SER A 113 35.52 2.08 -7.29
C SER A 113 34.18 1.44 -6.97
N SER A 114 33.59 1.81 -5.84
CA SER A 114 32.29 1.32 -5.43
C SER A 114 31.32 1.85 -6.46
N ARG A 115 30.98 1.00 -7.42
CA ARG A 115 30.00 1.24 -8.47
C ARG A 115 28.83 2.03 -7.84
N PRO A 116 28.43 3.19 -8.41
CA PRO A 116 27.35 3.97 -7.84
C PRO A 116 26.15 3.04 -7.61
N PRO A 117 25.41 3.21 -6.50
CA PRO A 117 24.25 2.38 -6.20
C PRO A 117 23.35 2.40 -7.42
N GLN A 118 23.21 1.24 -8.07
CA GLN A 118 22.38 1.16 -9.27
C GLN A 118 20.97 1.62 -8.88
N PRO A 119 20.31 2.42 -9.72
CA PRO A 119 18.89 2.68 -9.52
C PRO A 119 18.19 1.32 -9.34
N PRO A 120 17.17 1.22 -8.46
CA PRO A 120 16.42 -0.02 -8.33
C PRO A 120 16.01 -0.47 -9.73
N PRO A 121 16.17 -1.76 -10.07
CA PRO A 121 15.89 -2.23 -11.41
C PRO A 121 14.49 -1.74 -11.80
N THR A 122 14.42 -0.92 -12.85
CA THR A 122 13.16 -0.68 -13.54
C THR A 122 12.57 -2.05 -13.86
N PRO A 123 11.28 -2.32 -13.61
CA PRO A 123 10.69 -3.58 -14.03
C PRO A 123 10.79 -3.66 -15.55
N SER A 124 11.80 -4.37 -16.05
CA SER A 124 11.94 -4.70 -17.46
C SER A 124 10.74 -5.56 -17.86
N PRO A 125 10.02 -5.21 -18.93
CA PRO A 125 9.15 -6.18 -19.58
C PRO A 125 10.04 -7.19 -20.32
N ALA A 126 9.82 -8.47 -20.04
CA ALA A 126 10.33 -9.64 -20.74
C ALA A 126 11.79 -10.08 -20.47
N SER A 127 11.91 -11.07 -19.59
CA SER A 127 12.49 -12.38 -19.93
C SER A 127 11.88 -13.41 -19.00
N ALA A 128 10.81 -14.05 -19.47
CA ALA A 128 10.14 -15.16 -18.82
C ALA A 128 11.10 -16.36 -18.73
N PRO A 129 11.33 -16.96 -17.55
CA PRO A 129 11.46 -18.39 -17.47
C PRO A 129 10.09 -19.00 -17.75
N SER A 130 10.02 -19.87 -18.75
CA SER A 130 8.83 -20.64 -19.14
C SER A 130 8.45 -21.66 -18.06
N THR A 131 7.99 -21.19 -16.90
CA THR A 131 7.29 -21.98 -15.88
C THR A 131 6.39 -21.04 -15.08
N THR A 132 5.30 -20.60 -15.69
CA THR A 132 4.19 -19.95 -14.98
C THR A 132 3.32 -21.02 -14.31
N PRO A 133 3.17 -21.04 -12.97
CA PRO A 133 1.91 -21.50 -12.39
C PRO A 133 0.89 -20.44 -12.75
N SER A 134 -0.09 -20.81 -13.56
CA SER A 134 -1.09 -19.88 -14.08
C SER A 134 -1.89 -19.27 -12.92
N SER A 135 -1.85 -17.94 -12.80
CA SER A 135 -2.57 -17.16 -11.81
C SER A 135 -4.06 -17.01 -12.10
N ASN A 136 -4.62 -17.83 -13.01
CA ASN A 136 -6.06 -17.95 -13.16
C ASN A 136 -6.62 -18.90 -12.08
N PRO A 137 -7.71 -18.53 -11.39
CA PRO A 137 -8.33 -19.41 -10.39
C PRO A 137 -8.77 -20.75 -11.00
N VAL A 138 -9.07 -20.77 -12.29
CA VAL A 138 -9.43 -22.00 -13.03
C VAL A 138 -8.23 -22.95 -13.19
N ASP A 139 -7.02 -22.42 -13.35
CA ASP A 139 -5.83 -23.24 -13.55
C ASP A 139 -5.30 -23.80 -12.22
N ALA A 140 -5.42 -23.05 -11.12
CA ALA A 140 -5.16 -23.58 -9.77
C ALA A 140 -6.09 -24.76 -9.42
N VAL A 141 -7.36 -24.71 -9.85
CA VAL A 141 -8.30 -25.82 -9.70
C VAL A 141 -7.90 -27.01 -10.58
N ARG A 142 -7.48 -26.77 -11.82
CA ARG A 142 -6.99 -27.83 -12.73
C ARG A 142 -5.76 -28.54 -12.16
N ASP A 143 -4.79 -27.80 -11.64
CA ASP A 143 -3.57 -28.35 -11.05
C ASP A 143 -3.86 -29.19 -9.79
N SER A 144 -4.83 -28.77 -8.97
CA SER A 144 -5.26 -29.56 -7.82
C SER A 144 -5.92 -30.87 -8.22
N ILE A 145 -6.77 -30.87 -9.26
CA ILE A 145 -7.42 -32.07 -9.78
C ILE A 145 -6.39 -33.04 -10.37
N GLN A 146 -5.40 -32.54 -11.11
CA GLN A 146 -4.36 -33.36 -11.71
C GLN A 146 -3.51 -34.05 -10.64
N LYS A 147 -3.15 -33.31 -9.59
CA LYS A 147 -2.38 -33.83 -8.46
C LYS A 147 -3.13 -34.93 -7.70
N ASP A 148 -4.44 -34.81 -7.56
CA ASP A 148 -5.26 -35.85 -6.93
C ASP A 148 -5.38 -37.10 -7.81
N LEU A 149 -5.42 -36.95 -9.14
CA LEU A 149 -5.37 -38.08 -10.09
C LEU A 149 -4.05 -38.84 -10.01
N ASP A 150 -2.91 -38.14 -10.01
CA ASP A 150 -1.59 -38.75 -9.93
C ASP A 150 -1.40 -39.49 -8.59
N LYS A 151 -1.99 -38.96 -7.52
CA LYS A 151 -1.98 -39.60 -6.20
C LYS A 151 -2.81 -40.89 -6.18
N MET A 152 -3.93 -40.94 -6.89
CA MET A 152 -4.73 -42.16 -7.04
C MET A 152 -4.03 -43.20 -7.91
N GLN A 153 -3.35 -42.79 -8.98
CA GLN A 153 -2.61 -43.70 -9.85
C GLN A 153 -1.40 -44.33 -9.15
N ASN A 154 -0.67 -43.56 -8.33
CA ASN A 154 0.47 -44.07 -7.56
C ASN A 154 0.06 -44.85 -6.30
N ALA A 155 -1.17 -44.68 -5.80
CA ALA A 155 -1.70 -45.51 -4.72
C ALA A 155 -2.12 -46.92 -5.20
N GLY A 156 -2.40 -47.09 -6.50
CA GLY A 156 -2.77 -48.39 -7.09
C GLY A 156 -1.60 -49.31 -7.41
N THR A 157 -0.35 -48.81 -7.42
CA THR A 157 0.85 -49.59 -7.78
C THR A 157 1.57 -50.22 -6.59
N LEU A 158 1.09 -50.02 -5.35
CA LEU A 158 1.62 -50.63 -4.12
C LEU A 158 0.88 -51.91 -3.69
N SER A 159 0.03 -52.46 -4.55
CA SER A 159 -0.68 -53.72 -4.30
C SER A 159 -0.45 -54.71 -5.44
N GLN A 160 0.81 -55.04 -5.72
CA GLN A 160 1.28 -56.25 -6.41
C GLN A 160 2.54 -56.74 -5.71
#